data_AF-A0A381Q8B3-F1
#
_entry.id   AF-A0A381Q8B3-F1
#
_cell.length_a   1.000
_cell.length_b   1.000
_cell.length_c   1.000
_cell.angle_alpha   90.00
_cell.angle_beta   90.00
_cell.angle_gamma   90.00
#
_symmetry.space_group_name_H-M   'P 1'
#
loop_
_entity.id
_entity.type
_entity.pdbx_description
1 polymer ?
#
loop_
_entity_poly.entity_id
_entity_poly.type
_entity_poly.pdbx_seq_one_letter_code
_entity_poly.pdbx_strand_id
1 'polypeptide(L)'
;MGSKKARNRRGSPAAPAPAGKGGPPWLVIAIAVAVLASGWLFIMSQEDDPVTSQALATGPDGDSSSSAPGTATAASDAQPLQAGTPAPTARPSDIQEFPTELEGLPMPPLPYVPQMVPRPPELVKRAYVFAAENPGVLSYVPCYCGCENDGHVSNVDCFVGSRAPNGAVESWDTHGMT
;
A
#
# COMPACT_ATOMS: atom_id res chain seq x y z
N MET A 1 -58.56 40.93 27.08
CA MET A 1 -59.31 40.35 25.95
C MET A 1 -58.33 40.10 24.81
N GLY A 2 -58.27 38.99 24.09
CA GLY A 2 -59.01 37.73 24.08
C GLY A 2 -58.28 36.76 23.12
N SER A 3 -58.29 35.48 23.49
CA SER A 3 -57.70 34.34 22.77
C SER A 3 -58.23 34.19 21.34
N LYS A 4 -57.40 33.61 20.45
CA LYS A 4 -57.85 32.69 19.38
C LYS A 4 -56.70 31.77 18.97
N LYS A 5 -56.82 30.52 19.41
CA LYS A 5 -55.90 29.40 19.17
C LYS A 5 -56.33 28.70 17.87
N ALA A 6 -55.53 28.79 16.81
CA ALA A 6 -55.77 28.05 15.58
C ALA A 6 -55.16 26.64 15.68
N ARG A 7 -56.02 25.62 15.67
CA ARG A 7 -55.65 24.20 15.58
C ARG A 7 -55.47 23.86 14.09
N ASN A 8 -54.25 23.53 13.67
CA ASN A 8 -54.05 22.92 12.36
C ASN A 8 -54.05 21.39 12.49
N ARG A 9 -54.98 20.77 11.76
CA ARG A 9 -55.21 19.32 11.70
C ARG A 9 -54.07 18.66 10.92
N ARG A 10 -53.48 17.63 11.50
CA ARG A 10 -52.53 16.73 10.82
C ARG A 10 -53.26 15.99 9.70
N GLY A 11 -52.82 16.17 8.47
CA GLY A 11 -53.19 15.29 7.35
C GLY A 11 -52.45 13.96 7.50
N SER A 12 -53.18 12.85 7.42
CA SER A 12 -52.59 11.50 7.32
C SER A 12 -51.83 11.35 6.00
N PRO A 13 -50.61 10.79 5.99
CA PRO A 13 -50.02 10.30 4.74
C PRO A 13 -50.75 9.03 4.28
N ALA A 14 -50.94 8.95 2.96
CA ALA A 14 -51.62 7.88 2.25
C ALA A 14 -50.97 6.50 2.46
N ALA A 15 -51.79 5.45 2.42
CA ALA A 15 -51.33 4.06 2.48
C ALA A 15 -50.52 3.67 1.23
N PRO A 16 -49.50 2.80 1.35
CA PRO A 16 -48.78 2.27 0.19
C PRO A 16 -49.59 1.22 -0.56
N ALA A 17 -49.42 1.20 -1.90
CA ALA A 17 -50.05 0.32 -2.87
C ALA A 17 -49.72 -1.18 -2.64
N PRO A 18 -50.56 -2.12 -3.13
CA PRO A 18 -50.37 -3.56 -2.87
C PRO A 18 -49.16 -4.13 -3.60
N ALA A 19 -48.33 -4.86 -2.85
CA ALA A 19 -47.18 -5.60 -3.33
C ALA A 19 -47.60 -6.72 -4.32
N GLY A 20 -46.96 -6.71 -5.48
CA GLY A 20 -47.03 -7.79 -6.47
C GLY A 20 -46.48 -9.10 -5.91
N LYS A 21 -47.07 -10.20 -6.38
CA LYS A 21 -46.80 -11.57 -5.97
C LYS A 21 -45.43 -12.00 -6.49
N GLY A 22 -44.37 -11.73 -5.72
CA GLY A 22 -43.05 -12.35 -5.89
C GLY A 22 -42.99 -13.66 -5.11
N GLY A 23 -42.39 -14.70 -5.70
CA GLY A 23 -42.18 -15.99 -5.03
C GLY A 23 -41.50 -15.84 -3.66
N PRO A 24 -41.66 -16.81 -2.75
CA PRO A 24 -41.38 -16.59 -1.36
C PRO A 24 -39.87 -16.28 -1.14
N PRO A 25 -39.53 -15.20 -0.43
CA PRO A 25 -38.19 -14.60 -0.39
C PRO A 25 -37.11 -15.53 0.16
N TRP A 26 -37.48 -16.62 0.81
CA TRP A 26 -36.55 -17.64 1.29
C TRP A 26 -35.83 -18.37 0.16
N LEU A 27 -36.43 -18.50 -1.04
CA LEU A 27 -35.76 -19.16 -2.17
C LEU A 27 -34.59 -18.32 -2.69
N VAL A 28 -34.76 -17.00 -2.78
CA VAL A 28 -33.68 -16.10 -3.22
C VAL A 28 -32.55 -16.07 -2.20
N ILE A 29 -32.89 -16.04 -0.91
CA ILE A 29 -31.91 -16.09 0.19
C ILE A 29 -31.17 -17.44 0.19
N ALA A 30 -31.88 -18.56 0.02
CA ALA A 30 -31.27 -19.89 -0.03
C ALA A 30 -30.30 -20.03 -1.22
N ILE A 31 -30.67 -19.50 -2.39
CA ILE A 31 -29.79 -19.48 -3.57
C ILE A 31 -28.55 -18.60 -3.30
N ALA A 32 -28.72 -17.40 -2.72
CA ALA A 32 -27.61 -16.52 -2.41
C ALA A 32 -26.62 -17.17 -1.42
N VAL A 33 -27.14 -17.82 -0.37
CA VAL A 33 -26.31 -18.54 0.61
C VAL A 33 -25.59 -19.73 -0.04
N ALA A 34 -26.25 -20.48 -0.92
CA ALA A 34 -25.63 -21.60 -1.63
C ALA A 34 -24.50 -21.14 -2.57
N VAL A 35 -24.67 -20.01 -3.27
CA VAL A 35 -23.64 -19.43 -4.15
C VAL A 35 -22.44 -18.94 -3.34
N LEU A 36 -22.67 -18.29 -2.20
CA LEU A 36 -21.58 -17.83 -1.32
C LEU A 36 -20.83 -19.01 -0.69
N ALA A 37 -21.53 -20.05 -0.25
CA ALA A 37 -20.91 -21.25 0.32
C ALA A 37 -20.10 -22.04 -0.72
N SER A 38 -20.61 -22.16 -1.95
CA SER A 38 -19.88 -22.83 -3.05
C SER A 38 -18.67 -22.02 -3.52
N GLY A 39 -18.76 -20.70 -3.58
CA GLY A 39 -17.61 -19.83 -3.87
C GLY A 39 -16.53 -19.91 -2.78
N TRP A 40 -16.91 -19.94 -1.51
CA TRP A 40 -15.96 -20.08 -0.40
C TRP A 40 -15.28 -21.47 -0.39
N LEU A 41 -16.03 -22.54 -0.69
CA LEU A 41 -15.49 -23.90 -0.79
C LEU A 41 -14.52 -24.07 -1.97
N PHE A 42 -14.79 -23.42 -3.11
CA PHE A 42 -13.91 -23.43 -4.28
C PHE A 42 -12.58 -22.71 -3.99
N ILE A 43 -12.62 -21.59 -3.26
CA ILE A 43 -11.42 -20.87 -2.82
C ILE A 43 -10.58 -21.74 -1.86
N MET A 44 -11.22 -22.43 -0.90
CA MET A 44 -10.51 -23.33 0.01
C MET A 44 -10.00 -24.62 -0.66
N SER A 45 -10.38 -24.91 -1.91
CA SER A 45 -9.91 -26.09 -2.64
C SER A 45 -8.79 -25.79 -3.64
N GLN A 46 -8.30 -24.55 -3.72
CA GLN A 46 -7.25 -24.10 -4.65
C GLN A 46 -5.83 -24.09 -4.03
N GLU A 47 -5.64 -24.66 -2.84
CA GLU A 47 -4.36 -24.66 -2.14
C GLU A 47 -3.66 -26.02 -2.20
N ASP A 48 -3.44 -26.60 -3.39
CA ASP A 48 -2.54 -27.76 -3.58
C ASP A 48 -2.12 -27.91 -5.06
N ASP A 49 -1.54 -26.86 -5.66
CA ASP A 49 -0.75 -27.02 -6.90
C ASP A 49 0.73 -26.72 -6.60
N PRO A 50 1.60 -27.74 -6.48
CA PRO A 50 3.03 -27.52 -6.44
C PRO A 50 3.53 -27.10 -7.82
N VAL A 51 3.89 -25.82 -7.96
CA VAL A 51 4.57 -25.29 -9.15
C VAL A 51 5.91 -26.00 -9.31
N THR A 52 5.90 -27.05 -10.12
CA THR A 52 7.08 -27.69 -10.68
C THR A 52 7.66 -26.78 -11.74
N SER A 53 8.63 -25.94 -11.37
CA SER A 53 9.45 -25.21 -12.35
C SER A 53 10.62 -26.09 -12.76
N GLN A 54 10.40 -26.92 -13.80
CA GLN A 54 11.49 -27.55 -14.52
C GLN A 54 12.19 -26.50 -15.38
N ALA A 55 13.48 -26.33 -15.12
CA ALA A 55 14.42 -25.74 -16.06
C ALA A 55 14.49 -26.61 -17.31
N LEU A 56 14.36 -26.00 -18.50
CA LEU A 56 14.84 -26.60 -19.73
C LEU A 56 15.40 -25.51 -20.65
N ALA A 57 16.72 -25.49 -20.74
CA ALA A 57 17.48 -24.76 -21.75
C ALA A 57 17.43 -25.52 -23.07
N THR A 58 17.11 -24.86 -24.19
CA THR A 58 17.74 -25.07 -25.51
C THR A 58 17.39 -23.88 -26.44
N GLY A 59 18.40 -23.24 -27.06
CA GLY A 59 18.23 -22.26 -28.16
C GLY A 59 17.98 -22.93 -29.52
N PRO A 60 18.27 -22.32 -30.71
CA PRO A 60 18.93 -21.02 -30.97
C PRO A 60 18.36 -20.17 -32.15
N ASP A 61 19.05 -19.04 -32.41
CA ASP A 61 19.20 -18.25 -33.65
C ASP A 61 18.06 -17.38 -34.23
N GLY A 62 18.37 -16.09 -34.39
CA GLY A 62 17.55 -15.09 -35.08
C GLY A 62 18.29 -13.76 -35.23
N ASP A 63 19.26 -13.73 -36.14
CA ASP A 63 19.99 -12.55 -36.62
C ASP A 63 19.06 -11.42 -37.09
N SER A 64 19.40 -10.18 -36.74
CA SER A 64 19.15 -9.01 -37.59
C SER A 64 20.04 -7.84 -37.19
N SER A 65 21.15 -7.74 -37.91
CA SER A 65 21.96 -6.53 -38.05
C SER A 65 21.20 -5.48 -38.88
N SER A 66 21.22 -4.21 -38.47
CA SER A 66 21.09 -3.09 -39.40
C SER A 66 21.92 -1.89 -38.93
N SER A 67 22.70 -1.37 -39.87
CA SER A 67 23.90 -0.55 -39.69
C SER A 67 23.63 0.92 -39.41
N ALA A 68 24.53 1.55 -38.63
CA ALA A 68 24.81 2.99 -38.64
C ALA A 68 25.67 3.38 -39.86
N PRO A 69 25.79 4.69 -40.20
CA PRO A 69 26.91 5.50 -39.66
C PRO A 69 26.51 6.99 -39.41
N GLY A 70 27.24 7.84 -38.70
CA GLY A 70 28.52 7.75 -38.00
C GLY A 70 28.89 9.07 -37.28
N THR A 71 29.80 8.93 -36.31
CA THR A 71 30.86 9.87 -35.84
C THR A 71 30.52 11.30 -35.37
N ALA A 72 30.76 11.56 -34.08
CA ALA A 72 31.91 12.38 -33.64
C ALA A 72 32.31 12.12 -32.18
N THR A 73 33.58 11.77 -32.04
CA THR A 73 34.44 11.53 -30.88
C THR A 73 34.52 12.67 -29.86
N ALA A 74 34.46 12.33 -28.57
CA ALA A 74 35.33 12.93 -27.55
C ALA A 74 35.62 11.86 -26.48
N ALA A 75 36.87 11.40 -26.47
CA ALA A 75 37.41 10.43 -25.55
C ALA A 75 37.68 11.08 -24.17
N SER A 76 37.31 10.37 -23.11
CA SER A 76 37.92 10.51 -21.79
C SER A 76 38.12 9.10 -21.25
N ASP A 77 39.36 8.79 -20.88
CA ASP A 77 39.91 7.48 -20.53
C ASP A 77 38.97 6.57 -19.73
N ALA A 78 38.49 5.51 -20.39
CA ALA A 78 37.93 4.34 -19.73
C ALA A 78 39.03 3.29 -19.57
N GLN A 79 39.52 3.09 -18.35
CA GLN A 79 40.29 1.89 -18.03
C GLN A 79 39.38 0.65 -18.16
N PRO A 80 39.88 -0.50 -18.66
CA PRO A 80 39.07 -1.69 -18.81
C PRO A 80 38.66 -2.21 -17.43
N LEU A 81 37.35 -2.23 -17.17
CA LEU A 81 36.78 -2.97 -16.06
C LEU A 81 37.03 -4.45 -16.31
N GLN A 82 38.02 -5.01 -15.62
CA GLN A 82 38.16 -6.45 -15.53
C GLN A 82 36.88 -7.00 -14.91
N ALA A 83 36.21 -7.89 -15.63
CA ALA A 83 35.11 -8.70 -15.13
C ALA A 83 35.68 -9.71 -14.11
N GLY A 84 35.97 -9.22 -12.90
CA GLY A 84 36.05 -10.06 -11.73
C GLY A 84 34.65 -10.20 -11.16
N THR A 85 34.14 -11.43 -11.06
CA THR A 85 33.01 -11.73 -10.18
C THR A 85 33.32 -11.10 -8.81
N PRO A 86 32.51 -10.16 -8.28
CA PRO A 86 32.75 -9.68 -6.94
C PRO A 86 32.60 -10.89 -6.02
N ALA A 87 33.72 -11.26 -5.36
CA ALA A 87 33.69 -12.18 -4.24
C ALA A 87 32.61 -11.67 -3.26
N PRO A 88 31.83 -12.56 -2.61
CA PRO A 88 30.89 -12.12 -1.60
C PRO A 88 31.67 -11.26 -0.60
N THR A 89 31.37 -9.97 -0.57
CA THR A 89 31.98 -9.04 0.38
C THR A 89 31.73 -9.62 1.75
N ALA A 90 32.80 -10.08 2.41
CA ALA A 90 32.71 -10.56 3.78
C ALA A 90 31.98 -9.48 4.59
N ARG A 91 30.91 -9.89 5.27
CA ARG A 91 30.14 -9.01 6.15
C ARG A 91 31.17 -8.30 7.05
N PRO A 92 31.17 -6.95 7.13
CA PRO A 92 32.14 -6.23 7.94
C PRO A 92 32.19 -6.86 9.34
N SER A 93 33.37 -7.31 9.76
CA SER A 93 33.55 -7.97 11.07
C SER A 93 33.28 -7.04 12.26
N ASP A 94 33.06 -5.76 11.99
CA ASP A 94 32.85 -4.69 12.97
C ASP A 94 31.38 -4.28 13.13
N ILE A 95 30.41 -5.11 12.72
CA ILE A 95 29.03 -4.92 13.18
C ILE A 95 29.03 -5.26 14.67
N GLN A 96 28.99 -4.23 15.52
CA GLN A 96 28.77 -4.42 16.95
C GLN A 96 27.42 -5.10 17.13
N GLU A 97 27.45 -6.31 17.69
CA GLU A 97 26.26 -7.03 18.13
C GLU A 97 25.53 -6.15 19.15
N PHE A 98 24.27 -5.81 18.87
CA PHE A 98 23.46 -5.10 19.85
C PHE A 98 23.19 -6.02 21.04
N PRO A 99 23.25 -5.52 22.29
CA PRO A 99 22.90 -6.32 23.46
C PRO A 99 21.52 -6.96 23.29
N THR A 100 21.44 -8.27 23.45
CA THR A 100 20.18 -9.02 23.33
C THR A 100 19.30 -8.91 24.57
N GLU A 101 19.85 -8.39 25.67
CA GLU A 101 19.14 -8.19 26.94
C GLU A 101 18.92 -6.69 27.18
N LEU A 102 17.75 -6.20 26.73
CA LEU A 102 17.30 -4.82 26.90
C LEU A 102 16.29 -4.67 28.06
N GLU A 103 15.89 -5.78 28.68
CA GLU A 103 14.84 -5.83 29.69
C GLU A 103 15.35 -5.28 31.04
N GLY A 104 14.61 -4.37 31.67
CA GLY A 104 14.97 -3.81 32.97
C GLY A 104 16.03 -2.71 32.95
N LEU A 105 16.49 -2.27 31.77
CA LEU A 105 17.38 -1.11 31.67
C LEU A 105 16.64 0.19 32.08
N PRO A 106 17.30 1.12 32.78
CA PRO A 106 16.68 2.38 33.18
C PRO A 106 16.37 3.23 31.95
N MET A 107 15.08 3.41 31.65
CA MET A 107 14.63 4.30 30.57
C MET A 107 14.52 5.74 31.09
N PRO A 108 15.21 6.72 30.48
CA PRO A 108 14.99 8.12 30.83
C PRO A 108 13.55 8.53 30.50
N PRO A 109 12.97 9.53 31.20
CA PRO A 109 11.68 10.07 30.81
C PRO A 109 11.76 10.63 29.40
N LEU A 110 10.69 10.48 28.61
CA LEU A 110 10.63 11.05 27.28
C LEU A 110 10.79 12.58 27.37
N PRO A 111 11.65 13.18 26.53
CA PRO A 111 11.79 14.63 26.52
C PRO A 111 10.46 15.26 26.09
N TYR A 112 10.06 16.33 26.77
CA TYR A 112 8.94 17.13 26.32
C TYR A 112 9.32 17.81 25.01
N VAL A 113 8.64 17.44 23.93
CA VAL A 113 8.69 18.14 22.66
C VAL A 113 7.40 18.95 22.50
N PRO A 114 7.48 20.29 22.37
CA PRO A 114 6.30 21.06 22.03
C PRO A 114 5.76 20.58 20.68
N GLN A 115 4.44 20.71 20.52
CA GLN A 115 3.73 20.28 19.30
C GLN A 115 4.41 20.88 18.06
N MET A 116 4.73 20.02 17.09
CA MET A 116 5.27 20.31 15.75
C MET A 116 6.34 21.42 15.69
N VAL A 117 7.60 21.05 15.91
CA VAL A 117 8.72 21.87 15.46
C VAL A 117 8.67 21.95 13.93
N PRO A 118 8.60 23.16 13.33
CA PRO A 118 8.56 23.30 11.88
C PRO A 118 9.74 22.59 11.23
N ARG A 119 9.48 21.75 10.23
CA ARG A 119 10.51 21.02 9.51
C ARG A 119 10.98 21.83 8.29
N PRO A 120 12.28 21.86 7.98
CA PRO A 120 12.76 22.44 6.74
C PRO A 120 12.05 21.79 5.53
N PRO A 121 11.62 22.57 4.52
CA PRO A 121 10.84 22.05 3.40
C PRO A 121 11.60 20.97 2.60
N GLU A 122 12.92 21.08 2.52
CA GLU A 122 13.74 20.06 1.86
C GLU A 122 13.77 18.72 2.61
N LEU A 123 13.66 18.74 3.94
CA LEU A 123 13.54 17.49 4.71
C LEU A 123 12.18 16.84 4.47
N VAL A 124 11.10 17.63 4.40
CA VAL A 124 9.77 17.13 4.08
C VAL A 124 9.77 16.48 2.69
N LYS A 125 10.28 17.16 1.66
CA LYS A 125 10.39 16.59 0.31
C LYS A 125 11.15 15.27 0.28
N ARG A 126 12.28 15.17 0.99
CA ARG A 126 13.05 13.92 1.07
C ARG A 126 12.28 12.80 1.74
N ALA A 127 11.50 13.09 2.78
CA ALA A 127 10.64 12.09 3.42
C ALA A 127 9.58 11.56 2.44
N TYR A 128 8.97 12.44 1.64
CA TYR A 128 8.02 12.04 0.59
C TYR A 128 8.64 11.14 -0.46
N VAL A 129 9.83 11.50 -0.98
CA VAL A 129 10.56 10.67 -1.95
C VAL A 129 10.92 9.32 -1.34
N PHE A 130 11.45 9.32 -0.10
CA PHE A 130 11.80 8.10 0.60
C PHE A 130 10.59 7.17 0.78
N ALA A 131 9.43 7.71 1.19
CA ALA A 131 8.19 6.95 1.33
C ALA A 131 7.70 6.39 -0.01
N ALA A 132 7.83 7.15 -1.10
CA ALA A 132 7.45 6.72 -2.43
C ALA A 132 8.30 5.53 -2.92
N GLU A 133 9.60 5.57 -2.66
CA GLU A 133 10.59 4.59 -3.12
C GLU A 133 10.68 3.36 -2.21
N ASN A 134 10.30 3.47 -0.94
CA ASN A 134 10.47 2.41 0.06
C ASN A 134 9.14 1.98 0.72
N PRO A 135 8.06 1.74 -0.05
CA PRO A 135 6.76 1.42 0.55
C PRO A 135 6.83 0.16 1.42
N GLY A 136 7.59 -0.87 1.00
CA GLY A 136 7.74 -2.10 1.76
C GLY A 136 8.32 -1.88 3.15
N VAL A 137 9.25 -0.94 3.33
CA VAL A 137 9.81 -0.61 4.64
C VAL A 137 8.79 0.15 5.49
N LEU A 138 8.16 1.19 4.91
CA LEU A 138 7.20 2.01 5.63
C LEU A 138 5.90 1.28 5.97
N SER A 139 5.54 0.25 5.23
CA SER A 139 4.39 -0.61 5.54
C SER A 139 4.52 -1.36 6.87
N TYR A 140 5.75 -1.64 7.32
CA TYR A 140 5.99 -2.24 8.64
C TYR A 140 5.95 -1.23 9.78
N VAL A 141 5.99 0.07 9.47
CA VAL A 141 5.94 1.13 10.48
C VAL A 141 4.48 1.55 10.65
N PRO A 142 3.88 1.37 11.84
CA PRO A 142 2.50 1.77 12.08
C PRO A 142 2.34 3.30 11.94
N CYS A 143 1.12 3.73 11.59
CA CYS A 143 0.74 5.10 11.85
C CYS A 143 0.53 5.27 13.37
N TYR A 144 1.00 6.39 13.92
CA TYR A 144 0.80 6.74 15.33
C TYR A 144 0.09 8.09 15.50
N CYS A 145 -0.40 8.65 14.40
CA CYS A 145 -1.08 9.94 14.36
C CYS A 145 -2.54 9.84 14.84
N GLY A 146 -3.10 8.62 14.93
CA GLY A 146 -4.51 8.40 15.30
C GLY A 146 -5.50 8.65 14.15
N CYS A 147 -5.02 8.73 12.91
CA CYS A 147 -5.80 8.97 11.69
C CYS A 147 -6.22 7.67 10.98
N GLU A 148 -6.22 6.53 11.67
CA GLU A 148 -6.55 5.23 11.06
C GLU A 148 -7.99 5.21 10.53
N ASN A 149 -8.89 5.96 11.17
CA ASN A 149 -10.26 6.12 10.71
C ASN A 149 -10.39 6.92 9.41
N ASP A 150 -9.35 7.66 9.01
CA ASP A 150 -9.28 8.38 7.73
C ASP A 150 -8.74 7.49 6.60
N GLY A 151 -8.43 6.22 6.90
CA GLY A 151 -8.00 5.21 5.92
C GLY A 151 -6.49 4.98 5.85
N HIS A 152 -5.70 5.63 6.72
CA HIS A 152 -4.26 5.38 6.82
C HIS A 152 -3.98 4.12 7.64
N VAL A 153 -3.25 3.16 7.06
CA VAL A 153 -2.99 1.85 7.67
C VAL A 153 -1.55 1.74 8.16
N SER A 154 -0.64 2.46 7.53
CA SER A 154 0.79 2.44 7.83
C SER A 154 1.43 3.81 7.57
N ASN A 155 2.71 3.93 7.90
CA ASN A 155 3.46 5.17 7.71
C ASN A 155 3.57 5.60 6.25
N VAL A 156 3.38 4.69 5.28
CA VAL A 156 3.37 5.05 3.85
C VAL A 156 2.19 5.96 3.49
N ASP A 157 1.06 5.77 4.16
CA ASP A 157 -0.19 6.46 3.86
C ASP A 157 -0.15 7.92 4.31
N CYS A 158 0.75 8.26 5.23
CA CYS A 158 1.02 9.66 5.60
C CYS A 158 1.56 10.49 4.42
N PHE A 159 2.14 9.84 3.40
CA PHE A 159 2.84 10.52 2.30
C PHE A 159 2.22 10.23 0.94
N VAL A 160 1.76 9.00 0.68
CA VAL A 160 1.25 8.57 -0.63
C VAL A 160 -0.24 8.30 -0.53
N GLY A 161 -1.04 9.01 -1.34
CA GLY A 161 -2.50 8.85 -1.36
C GLY A 161 -2.96 7.70 -2.27
N SER A 162 -2.36 7.57 -3.46
CA SER A 162 -2.72 6.49 -4.39
C SER A 162 -1.57 6.08 -5.31
N ARG A 163 -1.65 4.84 -5.81
CA ARG A 163 -0.70 4.27 -6.76
C ARG A 163 -1.43 3.59 -7.93
N ALA A 164 -0.81 3.67 -9.10
CA ALA A 164 -1.18 2.91 -10.28
C ALA A 164 -0.91 1.40 -10.08
N PRO A 165 -1.47 0.51 -10.92
CA PRO A 165 -1.24 -0.94 -10.83
C PRO A 165 0.23 -1.36 -10.96
N ASN A 166 1.06 -0.56 -11.63
CA ASN A 166 2.51 -0.77 -11.74
C ASN A 166 3.30 -0.22 -10.53
N GLY A 167 2.63 0.30 -9.51
CA GLY A 167 3.23 0.85 -8.29
C GLY A 167 3.63 2.32 -8.37
N ALA A 168 3.49 2.99 -9.53
CA ALA A 168 3.80 4.41 -9.67
C ALA A 168 2.88 5.27 -8.79
N VAL A 169 3.44 6.30 -8.14
CA VAL A 169 2.64 7.25 -7.35
C VAL A 169 1.77 8.09 -8.27
N GLU A 170 0.47 8.11 -8.02
CA GLU A 170 -0.51 8.92 -8.76
C GLU A 170 -0.94 10.16 -7.97
N SER A 171 -1.00 10.06 -6.64
CA SER A 171 -1.33 11.18 -5.76
C SER A 171 -0.56 11.15 -4.45
N TRP A 172 -0.29 12.34 -3.91
CA TRP A 172 0.36 12.54 -2.62
C TRP A 172 -0.66 12.85 -1.55
N ASP A 173 -0.44 12.35 -0.35
CA ASP A 173 -1.19 12.75 0.83
C ASP A 173 -0.56 14.02 1.44
N THR A 174 -1.35 14.92 2.02
CA THR A 174 -0.85 16.15 2.66
C THR A 174 -0.53 15.98 4.15
N HIS A 175 -0.89 14.85 4.75
CA HIS A 175 -0.76 14.61 6.18
C HIS A 175 0.70 14.69 6.66
N GLY A 176 1.66 14.20 5.86
CA GLY A 176 3.10 14.34 6.13
C GLY A 176 3.63 15.79 6.07
N MET A 177 2.80 16.79 5.75
CA MET A 177 3.16 18.21 5.73
C MET A 177 2.64 18.99 6.95
N THR A 178 1.73 18.42 7.73
CA THR A 178 1.13 19.03 8.93
C THR A 178 1.90 18.66 10.19
#